data_AF-A0A6N9B8C8-F1
#
_entry.id   AF-A0A6N9B8C8-F1
#
_cell.length_a   1.000
_cell.length_b   1.000
_cell.length_c   1.000
_cell.angle_alpha   90.00
_cell.angle_beta   90.00
_cell.angle_gamma   90.00
#
_symmetry.space_group_name_H-M   'P 1'
#
loop_
_entity.id
_entity.type
_entity.pdbx_description
1 polymer ?
#
loop_
_entity_poly.entity_id
_entity_poly.type
_entity_poly.pdbx_seq_one_letter_code
_entity_poly.pdbx_strand_id
1 'polypeptide(L)'
;MANLQKTLPPNQVVATGKMLRVSPQKLNQVAALIRGKNIADASNILAFSEKRIAKDVLKVLRTALHNAENNFGMDGSSLQIAEAYVGKNLTMKRFRARARGRANRIVKPFSQITIIVQETAD
;
A
#
# COMPACT_ATOMS: atom_id res chain seq x y z
N MET A 1 12.85 3.89 11.42
CA MET A 1 11.62 4.41 10.81
C MET A 1 10.77 4.96 11.94
N ALA A 2 10.41 6.24 11.89
CA ALA A 2 9.53 6.83 12.90
C ALA A 2 8.23 6.00 12.97
N ASN A 3 7.71 5.80 14.19
CA ASN A 3 6.39 5.20 14.37
C ASN A 3 5.35 6.17 13.80
N LEU A 4 4.97 5.96 12.54
CA LEU A 4 4.06 6.83 11.81
C LEU A 4 2.73 7.03 12.55
N GLN A 5 2.29 6.01 13.29
CA GLN A 5 1.09 6.06 14.12
C GLN A 5 1.18 7.12 15.25
N LYS A 6 2.38 7.42 15.77
CA LYS A 6 2.56 8.38 16.87
C LYS A 6 2.44 9.83 16.43
N THR A 7 2.59 10.10 15.15
CA THR A 7 2.58 11.46 14.58
C THR A 7 1.24 11.85 13.98
N LEU A 8 0.31 10.90 13.85
CA LEU A 8 -0.97 11.12 13.20
C LEU A 8 -2.04 11.54 14.20
N PRO A 9 -3.06 12.27 13.74
CA PRO A 9 -4.19 12.63 14.58
C PRO A 9 -4.95 11.37 15.07
N PRO A 10 -5.68 11.47 16.19
CA PRO A 10 -6.31 10.32 16.83
C PRO A 10 -7.41 9.67 15.97
N ASN A 11 -7.96 10.37 15.00
CA ASN A 11 -8.97 9.88 14.07
C ASN A 11 -8.36 9.10 12.87
N GLN A 12 -7.05 8.84 12.88
CA GLN A 12 -6.35 8.18 11.77
C GLN A 12 -5.60 6.92 12.21
N VAL A 13 -5.65 5.92 11.33
CA VAL A 13 -5.00 4.62 11.53
C VAL A 13 -4.15 4.26 10.32
N VAL A 14 -2.94 3.78 10.60
CA VAL A 14 -1.97 3.38 9.57
C VAL A 14 -1.96 1.86 9.42
N ALA A 15 -1.92 1.42 8.17
CA ALA A 15 -1.48 0.08 7.79
C ALA A 15 -0.35 0.15 6.77
N THR A 16 0.69 -0.67 6.98
CA THR A 16 1.83 -0.75 6.04
C THR A 16 2.03 -2.16 5.52
N GLY A 17 2.04 -2.32 4.21
CA GLY A 17 2.51 -3.53 3.53
C GLY A 17 3.98 -3.39 3.15
N LYS A 18 4.86 -4.13 3.82
CA LYS A 18 6.32 -4.09 3.58
C LYS A 18 6.75 -5.22 2.64
N MET A 19 7.90 -5.03 1.99
CA MET A 19 8.57 -6.04 1.16
C MET A 19 7.73 -6.59 -0.01
N LEU A 20 6.93 -5.73 -0.64
CA LEU A 20 6.17 -6.08 -1.83
C LEU A 20 7.10 -6.16 -3.05
N ARG A 21 7.11 -7.31 -3.74
CA ARG A 21 8.00 -7.56 -4.88
C ARG A 21 7.46 -6.95 -6.18
N VAL A 22 7.40 -5.63 -6.22
CA VAL A 22 6.86 -4.83 -7.32
C VAL A 22 7.61 -3.51 -7.45
N SER A 23 7.60 -2.91 -8.64
CA SER A 23 8.11 -1.55 -8.86
C SER A 23 7.20 -0.51 -8.20
N PRO A 24 7.75 0.56 -7.60
CA PRO A 24 6.96 1.62 -6.98
C PRO A 24 5.92 2.23 -7.92
N GLN A 25 6.27 2.39 -9.21
CA GLN A 25 5.37 2.99 -10.21
C GLN A 25 4.12 2.14 -10.45
N LYS A 26 4.28 0.81 -10.56
CA LYS A 26 3.15 -0.11 -10.77
C LYS A 26 2.25 -0.20 -9.55
N LEU A 27 2.84 -0.13 -8.36
CA LEU A 27 2.10 -0.11 -7.10
C LEU A 27 1.36 1.22 -6.92
N ASN A 28 1.98 2.34 -7.33
CA ASN A 28 1.37 3.67 -7.23
C ASN A 28 0.12 3.81 -8.13
N GLN A 29 0.10 3.13 -9.29
CA GLN A 29 -1.13 3.07 -10.11
C GLN A 29 -2.31 2.48 -9.34
N VAL A 30 -2.08 1.45 -8.51
CA VAL A 30 -3.13 0.84 -7.69
C VAL A 30 -3.46 1.71 -6.48
N ALA A 31 -2.45 2.28 -5.81
CA ALA A 31 -2.67 3.21 -4.70
C ALA A 31 -3.46 4.45 -5.12
N ALA A 32 -3.25 4.96 -6.34
CA ALA A 32 -3.98 6.09 -6.88
C ALA A 32 -5.48 5.78 -7.11
N LEU A 33 -5.84 4.53 -7.44
CA LEU A 33 -7.23 4.13 -7.67
C LEU A 33 -8.08 4.16 -6.39
N ILE A 34 -7.47 3.91 -5.24
CA ILE A 34 -8.17 3.76 -3.95
C ILE A 34 -8.11 5.03 -3.08
N ARG A 35 -7.27 5.99 -3.41
CA ARG A 35 -7.09 7.22 -2.63
C ARG A 35 -8.37 8.05 -2.60
N GLY A 36 -8.82 8.47 -1.42
CA GLY A 36 -10.02 9.29 -1.23
C GLY A 36 -11.34 8.54 -1.35
N LYS A 37 -11.32 7.21 -1.53
CA LYS A 37 -12.53 6.39 -1.58
C LYS A 37 -12.90 5.83 -0.21
N ASN A 38 -14.18 5.51 -0.05
CA ASN A 38 -14.67 4.75 1.10
C ASN A 38 -14.06 3.34 1.09
N ILE A 39 -13.89 2.74 2.27
CA ILE A 39 -13.27 1.42 2.39
C ILE A 39 -14.02 0.35 1.60
N ALA A 40 -15.36 0.38 1.61
CA ALA A 40 -16.19 -0.56 0.86
C ALA A 40 -15.91 -0.49 -0.66
N ASP A 41 -15.92 0.72 -1.22
CA ASP A 41 -15.64 0.95 -2.65
C ASP A 41 -14.20 0.54 -3.01
N ALA A 42 -13.24 0.90 -2.17
CA ALA A 42 -11.85 0.53 -2.37
C ALA A 42 -11.65 -0.98 -2.35
N SER A 43 -12.32 -1.69 -1.43
CA SER A 43 -12.31 -3.16 -1.36
C SER A 43 -12.85 -3.78 -2.65
N ASN A 44 -13.97 -3.27 -3.16
CA ASN A 44 -14.57 -3.73 -4.42
C ASN A 44 -13.64 -3.49 -5.62
N ILE A 45 -13.09 -2.27 -5.74
CA ILE A 45 -12.15 -1.94 -6.82
C ILE A 45 -10.93 -2.85 -6.79
N LEU A 46 -10.37 -3.13 -5.62
CA LEU A 46 -9.21 -4.00 -5.49
C LEU A 46 -9.54 -5.47 -5.75
N ALA A 47 -10.76 -5.93 -5.40
CA ALA A 47 -11.21 -7.29 -5.64
C ALA A 47 -11.34 -7.60 -7.14
N PHE A 48 -11.85 -6.65 -7.92
CA PHE A 48 -12.09 -6.80 -9.37
C PHE A 48 -10.99 -6.20 -10.24
N SER A 49 -9.89 -5.68 -9.66
CA SER A 49 -8.79 -5.13 -10.44
C SER A 49 -8.00 -6.24 -11.16
N GLU A 50 -7.76 -6.05 -12.46
CA GLU A 50 -6.89 -6.92 -13.27
C GLU A 50 -5.41 -6.86 -12.85
N LYS A 51 -5.03 -5.84 -12.07
CA LYS A 51 -3.65 -5.66 -11.62
C LYS A 51 -3.31 -6.76 -10.61
N ARG A 52 -2.34 -7.62 -10.93
CA ARG A 52 -1.84 -8.69 -10.01
C ARG A 52 -1.63 -8.23 -8.56
N ILE A 53 -1.09 -7.02 -8.37
CA ILE A 53 -0.72 -6.50 -7.05
C ILE A 53 -1.93 -6.09 -6.20
N ALA A 54 -3.12 -5.94 -6.80
CA ALA A 54 -4.33 -5.55 -6.09
C ALA A 54 -4.68 -6.52 -4.96
N LYS A 55 -4.42 -7.83 -5.14
CA LYS A 55 -4.59 -8.85 -4.11
C LYS A 55 -3.75 -8.60 -2.86
N ASP A 56 -2.52 -8.12 -3.02
CA ASP A 56 -1.63 -7.81 -1.89
C ASP A 56 -2.03 -6.48 -1.23
N VAL A 57 -2.44 -5.49 -2.01
CA VAL A 57 -2.97 -4.22 -1.49
C VAL A 57 -4.26 -4.44 -0.70
N LEU A 58 -5.15 -5.33 -1.18
CA LEU A 58 -6.39 -5.70 -0.50
C LEU A 58 -6.13 -6.31 0.89
N LYS A 59 -5.07 -7.12 1.03
CA LYS A 59 -4.67 -7.64 2.35
C LYS A 59 -4.28 -6.51 3.30
N VAL A 60 -3.51 -5.53 2.81
CA VAL A 60 -3.11 -4.37 3.62
C VAL A 60 -4.33 -3.53 4.00
N LEU A 61 -5.29 -3.34 3.09
CA LEU A 61 -6.53 -2.62 3.37
C LEU A 61 -7.37 -3.35 4.44
N ARG A 62 -7.47 -4.68 4.37
CA ARG A 62 -8.13 -5.49 5.41
C ARG A 62 -7.45 -5.38 6.77
N THR A 63 -6.12 -5.33 6.79
CA THR A 63 -5.38 -5.04 8.03
C THR A 63 -5.68 -3.64 8.57
N ALA A 64 -5.84 -2.64 7.69
CA ALA A 64 -6.22 -1.29 8.10
C ALA A 64 -7.61 -1.26 8.76
N LEU A 65 -8.60 -1.92 8.15
CA LEU A 65 -9.95 -2.06 8.71
C LEU A 65 -9.91 -2.75 10.08
N HIS A 66 -9.25 -3.90 10.18
CA HIS A 66 -9.13 -4.64 11.44
C HIS A 66 -8.44 -3.83 12.54
N ASN A 67 -7.44 -3.03 12.19
CA ASN A 67 -6.77 -2.15 13.14
C ASN A 67 -7.71 -1.04 13.62
N ALA A 68 -8.47 -0.42 12.71
CA ALA A 68 -9.42 0.63 13.04
C ALA A 68 -10.54 0.12 13.98
N GLU A 69 -11.12 -1.04 13.69
CA GLU A 69 -12.17 -1.65 14.50
C GLU A 69 -11.66 -2.10 15.88
N ASN A 70 -10.63 -2.94 15.93
CA ASN A 70 -10.26 -3.62 17.18
C ASN A 70 -9.36 -2.80 18.10
N ASN A 71 -8.47 -1.99 17.55
CA ASN A 71 -7.50 -1.25 18.36
C ASN A 71 -7.96 0.19 18.66
N PHE A 72 -8.73 0.80 17.76
CA PHE A 72 -9.14 2.21 17.86
C PHE A 72 -10.66 2.39 18.04
N GLY A 73 -11.46 1.32 17.95
CA GLY A 73 -12.91 1.38 18.20
C GLY A 73 -13.68 2.23 17.19
N MET A 74 -13.13 2.46 16.00
CA MET A 74 -13.77 3.23 14.93
C MET A 74 -14.87 2.41 14.27
N ASP A 75 -15.93 3.06 13.81
CA ASP A 75 -16.97 2.38 13.05
C ASP A 75 -16.46 1.99 11.65
N GLY A 76 -16.45 0.69 11.34
CA GLY A 76 -16.00 0.16 10.06
C GLY A 76 -16.80 0.68 8.86
N SER A 77 -18.03 1.16 9.08
CA SER A 77 -18.92 1.63 8.01
C SER A 77 -18.59 3.04 7.50
N SER A 78 -18.04 3.90 8.37
CA SER A 78 -17.76 5.32 8.11
C SER A 78 -16.29 5.61 7.76
N LEU A 79 -15.49 4.57 7.46
CA LEU A 79 -14.07 4.73 7.17
C LEU A 79 -13.78 5.10 5.70
N GLN A 80 -12.90 6.08 5.54
CA GLN A 80 -12.37 6.53 4.26
C GLN A 80 -10.85 6.41 4.21
N ILE A 81 -10.30 6.17 3.01
CA ILE A 81 -8.85 6.21 2.77
C ILE A 81 -8.41 7.66 2.60
N ALA A 82 -7.84 8.25 3.66
CA ALA A 82 -7.27 9.59 3.64
C ALA A 82 -6.06 9.67 2.70
N GLU A 83 -5.11 8.75 2.89
CA GLU A 83 -3.88 8.73 2.11
C GLU A 83 -3.49 7.30 1.71
N ALA A 84 -3.00 7.17 0.49
CA ALA A 84 -2.39 5.94 0.00
C ALA A 84 -1.15 6.31 -0.83
N TYR A 85 0.03 5.96 -0.32
CA TYR A 85 1.29 6.28 -0.96
C TYR A 85 2.27 5.11 -0.92
N VAL A 86 3.26 5.19 -1.82
CA VAL A 86 4.20 4.11 -2.07
C VAL A 86 5.61 4.54 -1.73
N GLY A 87 6.24 3.82 -0.82
CA GLY A 87 7.65 3.98 -0.48
C GLY A 87 8.55 3.04 -1.29
N LYS A 88 9.77 3.49 -1.56
CA LYS A 88 10.85 2.61 -2.03
C LYS A 88 11.30 1.70 -0.89
N ASN A 89 11.66 0.45 -1.21
CA ASN A 89 12.26 -0.48 -0.28
C ASN A 89 13.54 -1.08 -0.91
N LEU A 90 14.05 -2.18 -0.34
CA LEU A 90 15.22 -2.90 -0.81
C LEU A 90 15.17 -3.09 -2.32
N THR A 91 16.30 -2.85 -2.97
CA THR A 91 16.43 -3.03 -4.41
C THR A 91 17.56 -4.00 -4.71
N MET A 92 17.21 -5.19 -5.17
CA MET A 92 18.20 -6.22 -5.48
C MET A 92 18.83 -6.00 -6.85
N LYS A 93 20.15 -6.12 -6.92
CA LYS A 93 20.93 -6.04 -8.16
C LYS A 93 21.27 -7.46 -8.62
N ARG A 94 21.12 -7.76 -9.91
CA ARG A 94 21.51 -9.03 -10.54
C ARG A 94 22.33 -8.76 -11.79
N PHE A 95 23.27 -9.64 -12.08
CA PHE A 95 24.08 -9.58 -13.29
C PHE A 95 23.35 -10.24 -14.46
N ARG A 96 23.53 -9.72 -15.67
CA ARG A 96 23.16 -10.38 -16.92
C ARG A 96 24.28 -10.20 -17.94
N ALA A 97 24.80 -11.31 -18.46
CA ALA A 97 25.73 -11.29 -19.57
C ALA A 97 25.11 -10.66 -20.82
N ARG A 98 25.92 -9.95 -21.61
CA ARG A 98 25.57 -9.30 -22.87
C ARG A 98 26.65 -9.55 -23.92
N ALA A 99 26.34 -9.22 -25.17
CA ALA A 99 27.25 -9.41 -26.31
C ALA A 99 28.60 -8.70 -26.09
N ARG A 100 29.65 -9.25 -26.72
CA ARG A 100 31.03 -8.74 -26.69
C ARG A 100 31.63 -8.64 -25.28
N GLY A 101 31.42 -9.68 -24.45
CA GLY A 101 31.98 -9.74 -23.08
C GLY A 101 31.41 -8.71 -22.10
N ARG A 102 30.28 -8.06 -22.44
CA ARG A 102 29.70 -6.99 -21.63
C ARG A 102 28.78 -7.53 -20.52
N ALA A 103 28.63 -6.72 -19.49
CA ALA A 103 27.87 -7.01 -18.28
C ALA A 103 26.85 -5.91 -18.00
N ASN A 104 25.57 -6.26 -17.92
CA ASN A 104 24.53 -5.31 -17.51
C ASN A 104 23.90 -5.70 -16.18
N ARG A 105 23.41 -4.69 -15.46
CA ARG A 105 22.67 -4.86 -14.20
C ARG A 105 21.17 -4.95 -14.47
N ILE A 106 20.53 -6.00 -13.97
CA ILE A 106 19.08 -6.08 -13.79
C ILE A 106 18.73 -5.63 -12.38
N VAL A 107 17.73 -4.77 -12.25
CA VAL A 107 17.21 -4.32 -10.96
C VAL A 107 15.90 -5.05 -10.65
N LYS A 108 15.80 -5.61 -9.45
CA LYS A 108 14.58 -6.22 -8.90
C LYS A 108 14.11 -5.38 -7.71
N PRO A 109 13.22 -4.39 -7.93
CA PRO A 109 12.78 -3.50 -6.86
C PRO A 109 11.80 -4.22 -5.92
N PHE A 110 11.91 -3.90 -4.63
CA PHE A 110 10.82 -4.04 -3.67
C PHE A 110 10.29 -2.66 -3.33
N SER A 111 9.01 -2.64 -2.96
CA SER A 111 8.30 -1.45 -2.55
C SER A 111 7.57 -1.71 -1.25
N GLN A 112 7.10 -0.64 -0.63
CA GLN A 112 6.16 -0.69 0.48
C GLN A 112 4.97 0.21 0.18
N ILE A 113 3.79 -0.17 0.63
CA ILE A 113 2.60 0.67 0.57
C ILE A 113 2.20 1.05 1.98
N THR A 114 1.85 2.32 2.16
CA THR A 114 1.24 2.82 3.38
C THR A 114 -0.16 3.30 3.03
N ILE A 115 -1.14 2.81 3.78
CA ILE A 115 -2.54 3.22 3.70
C ILE A 115 -2.88 3.86 5.04
N ILE A 116 -3.41 5.07 4.99
CA ILE A 116 -3.94 5.79 6.15
C ILE A 116 -5.45 5.85 5.97
N VAL A 117 -6.16 5.28 6.93
CA VAL A 117 -7.61 5.35 7.00
C VAL A 117 -8.01 6.38 8.05
N GLN A 118 -9.11 7.07 7.82
CA GLN A 118 -9.68 8.03 8.75
C GLN A 118 -11.17 7.78 8.87
N GLU A 119 -11.71 8.11 10.03
CA GLU A 119 -13.16 8.20 10.22
C GLU A 119 -13.66 9.50 9.59
N THR A 120 -14.65 9.40 8.71
CA THR A 120 -15.36 10.56 8.19
C THR A 120 -16.43 10.92 9.20
N ALA A 121 -16.32 12.08 9.84
CA ALA A 121 -17.42 12.68 10.55
C ALA A 121 -18.35 13.28 9.50
N ASP A 122 -19.51 12.66 9.28
CA ASP A 122 -20.65 13.34 8.65
C ASP A 122 -21.16 14.46 9.55
#